data_AF-A0A7V7STZ8-F1
#
_entry.id   AF-A0A7V7STZ8-F1
#
_cell.length_a   1.000
_cell.length_b   1.000
_cell.length_c   1.000
_cell.angle_alpha   90.00
_cell.angle_beta   90.00
_cell.angle_gamma   90.00
#
_symmetry.space_group_name_H-M   'P 1'
#
loop_
_entity.id
_entity.type
_entity.pdbx_description
1 polymer ?
#
loop_
_entity_poly.entity_id
_entity_poly.type
_entity_poly.pdbx_seq_one_letter_code
_entity_poly.pdbx_strand_id
1 'polypeptide(L)'
;MRNLFLLTFLFGSFSLQAWAQSDHEKEPAQPPAEEVAEPDSVASESNLDLAQDPISLVRQGVEWYRQDRFQDAHQAFEQAATLLPEHPRIQFGQATTALALGEVEQARSGMLQAAAAPDPILAAEARYNLGVLAAQQARNAVGDDLAAVAKENRQEILDALQQAATAFRECIELKEDHGDARYNLELVRRYRKEIEDFWRQLDKQEERDSKDLLEFLSQLQERQEELRNRRWPLAEQTPSLQRDQALRELAYDQDELALEMEALKAKIVESMQQATGPGSGPGGQGQGPDPQQLEQAIQSMQALAESAREAMETAAMELQERRPEDAKAPQGQAAAELERLYQGIAPFHALLRRGIETETVLLALNPSHPEPPEIEAEQHTPERDRWQERQRNVQAWCGLLTLHAEQQLSQLEPLLQSAPPPPPTPPSDQEELSEEEQAQAHMRQLAEAMELALELAPQAEEAAREAVEFLASEQDEDAFNRQQEVLDLLQQIADAMPKDPNSQEQGDQQDSDQEQPQDQEQEQDQEQDSEQDQPPPPQENPESEQDSPPEQQPEESPQQQPPMSREQAQQLLQRAREREQEYKEHQKEKARIQQWLQGQKVKKDW
;
A
#
# COMPACT_ATOMS: atom_id res chain seq x y z
N MET A 1 9.08 -10.44 26.93
CA MET A 1 8.87 -11.73 27.62
C MET A 1 7.81 -11.75 28.73
N ARG A 2 7.20 -10.63 29.17
CA ARG A 2 6.19 -10.62 30.26
C ARG A 2 4.72 -10.48 29.79
N ASN A 3 4.47 -10.44 28.48
CA ASN A 3 3.16 -10.19 27.87
C ASN A 3 2.44 -11.44 27.33
N LEU A 4 3.06 -12.63 27.36
CA LEU A 4 2.50 -13.85 26.77
C LEU A 4 1.40 -14.52 27.62
N PHE A 5 1.27 -14.18 28.90
CA PHE A 5 0.38 -14.89 29.85
C PHE A 5 -1.00 -14.25 30.08
N LEU A 6 -1.27 -13.07 29.50
CA LEU A 6 -2.55 -12.36 29.65
C LEU A 6 -3.47 -12.50 28.42
N LEU A 7 -2.99 -13.15 27.36
CA LEU A 7 -3.69 -13.31 26.09
C LEU A 7 -4.75 -14.42 26.05
N THR A 8 -4.69 -15.38 26.98
CA THR A 8 -5.59 -16.55 27.02
C THR A 8 -7.01 -16.22 27.54
N PHE A 9 -7.22 -15.02 28.08
CA PHE A 9 -8.45 -14.70 28.84
C PHE A 9 -9.53 -13.94 28.06
N LEU A 10 -9.30 -13.64 26.77
CA LEU A 10 -10.05 -12.60 26.05
C LEU A 10 -10.89 -13.10 24.89
N PHE A 11 -10.67 -14.34 24.47
CA PHE A 11 -11.60 -15.09 23.63
C PHE A 11 -12.16 -16.24 24.46
N GLY A 12 -13.07 -15.91 25.39
CA GLY A 12 -13.94 -16.86 26.06
C GLY A 12 -13.26 -17.86 27.02
N SER A 13 -13.85 -18.04 28.20
CA SER A 13 -13.76 -19.36 28.82
C SER A 13 -14.46 -20.32 27.85
N PHE A 14 -13.71 -21.21 27.18
CA PHE A 14 -14.28 -22.19 26.24
C PHE A 14 -15.46 -22.91 26.91
N SER A 15 -16.67 -22.75 26.36
CA SER A 15 -17.92 -23.17 26.99
C SER A 15 -18.12 -24.69 26.86
N LEU A 16 -17.45 -25.44 27.71
CA LEU A 16 -17.93 -26.75 28.16
C LEU A 16 -19.04 -26.62 29.24
N GLN A 17 -19.56 -25.41 29.44
CA GLN A 17 -20.49 -25.07 30.51
C GLN A 17 -21.96 -25.22 30.09
N ALA A 18 -22.31 -24.81 28.86
CA ALA A 18 -23.63 -25.09 28.26
C ALA A 18 -23.89 -26.60 28.11
N TRP A 19 -22.82 -27.38 27.94
CA TRP A 19 -22.80 -28.84 27.79
C TRP A 19 -23.34 -29.61 29.01
N ALA A 20 -23.06 -29.17 30.25
CA ALA A 20 -23.49 -29.94 31.45
C ALA A 20 -24.97 -29.70 31.83
N GLN A 21 -25.61 -28.67 31.28
CA GLN A 21 -26.96 -28.28 31.67
C GLN A 21 -28.05 -28.87 30.75
N SER A 22 -27.77 -29.16 29.47
CA SER A 22 -28.81 -29.65 28.54
C SER A 22 -29.20 -31.12 28.73
N ASP A 23 -28.32 -31.94 29.30
CA ASP A 23 -28.55 -33.40 29.40
C ASP A 23 -29.44 -33.80 30.59
N HIS A 24 -29.89 -32.84 31.41
CA HIS A 24 -30.81 -33.12 32.52
C HIS A 24 -32.30 -33.22 32.11
N GLU A 25 -32.67 -32.89 30.86
CA GLU A 25 -34.09 -32.81 30.45
C GLU A 25 -34.62 -33.97 29.59
N LYS A 26 -33.81 -34.98 29.25
CA LYS A 26 -34.26 -36.12 28.41
C LYS A 26 -33.79 -37.48 28.91
N GLU A 27 -33.97 -37.75 30.21
CA GLU A 27 -33.91 -39.13 30.70
C GLU A 27 -35.24 -39.82 30.32
N PRO A 28 -35.23 -40.93 29.55
CA PRO A 28 -36.45 -41.67 29.26
C PRO A 28 -37.01 -42.21 30.58
N ALA A 29 -38.27 -41.87 30.88
CA ALA A 29 -38.97 -42.28 32.08
C ALA A 29 -38.72 -43.77 32.38
N GLN A 30 -38.02 -44.04 33.49
CA GLN A 30 -37.89 -45.39 34.01
C GLN A 30 -39.29 -45.96 34.27
N PRO A 31 -39.59 -47.19 33.80
CA PRO A 31 -40.86 -47.82 34.14
C PRO A 31 -40.93 -48.03 35.67
N PRO A 32 -42.13 -47.97 36.28
CA PRO A 32 -42.30 -48.09 37.71
C PRO A 32 -41.77 -49.44 38.21
N ALA A 33 -40.94 -49.38 39.25
CA ALA A 33 -40.32 -50.51 39.91
C ALA A 33 -41.38 -51.52 40.39
N GLU A 34 -41.25 -52.76 39.94
CA GLU A 34 -42.00 -53.90 40.44
C GLU A 34 -41.28 -54.43 41.69
N GLU A 35 -41.96 -54.29 42.83
CA GLU A 35 -41.52 -54.70 44.17
C GLU A 35 -41.47 -56.23 44.27
N VAL A 36 -40.27 -56.82 44.27
CA VAL A 36 -40.06 -58.24 44.56
C VAL A 36 -38.94 -58.41 45.58
N ALA A 37 -39.23 -59.28 46.55
CA ALA A 37 -38.58 -59.51 47.84
C ALA A 37 -37.11 -59.97 47.80
N GLU A 38 -36.42 -59.66 48.91
CA GLU A 38 -35.08 -60.11 49.30
C GLU A 38 -34.88 -61.63 49.25
N PRO A 39 -33.63 -62.08 49.04
CA PRO A 39 -32.98 -62.78 50.14
C PRO A 39 -31.50 -62.43 50.37
N ASP A 40 -31.11 -62.67 51.62
CA ASP A 40 -29.80 -62.54 52.26
C ASP A 40 -28.58 -63.12 51.53
N SER A 41 -27.44 -62.46 51.78
CA SER A 41 -26.11 -63.06 52.03
C SER A 41 -25.41 -63.79 50.87
N VAL A 42 -24.46 -63.10 50.21
CA VAL A 42 -23.03 -63.52 50.12
C VAL A 42 -22.16 -62.27 49.90
N ALA A 43 -21.18 -62.07 50.78
CA ALA A 43 -20.08 -61.12 50.60
C ALA A 43 -18.99 -61.73 49.71
N SER A 44 -18.22 -60.84 49.07
CA SER A 44 -16.93 -61.04 48.38
C SER A 44 -16.96 -61.37 46.88
N GLU A 45 -16.19 -60.56 46.16
CA GLU A 45 -15.69 -60.75 44.79
C GLU A 45 -16.65 -60.50 43.64
N SER A 46 -17.01 -59.23 43.48
CA SER A 46 -17.01 -58.63 42.15
C SER A 46 -16.70 -57.13 42.25
N ASN A 47 -15.40 -56.81 42.24
CA ASN A 47 -14.92 -55.62 41.54
C ASN A 47 -15.23 -55.86 40.05
N LEU A 48 -16.53 -55.89 39.75
CA LEU A 48 -17.07 -55.91 38.41
C LEU A 48 -16.66 -54.54 37.90
N ASP A 49 -15.53 -54.56 37.20
CA ASP A 49 -15.05 -53.56 36.25
C ASP A 49 -16.30 -52.95 35.63
N LEU A 50 -16.80 -51.87 36.26
CA LEU A 50 -17.91 -51.07 35.76
C LEU A 50 -17.30 -50.46 34.53
N ALA A 51 -17.35 -51.20 33.43
CA ALA A 51 -16.87 -50.81 32.13
C ALA A 51 -17.34 -49.38 31.97
N GLN A 52 -16.39 -48.44 32.03
CA GLN A 52 -16.73 -47.05 32.22
C GLN A 52 -17.60 -46.65 31.04
N ASP A 53 -18.88 -46.38 31.31
CA ASP A 53 -19.84 -46.04 30.27
C ASP A 53 -19.33 -44.79 29.54
N PRO A 54 -19.42 -44.70 28.19
CA PRO A 54 -18.89 -43.57 27.44
C PRO A 54 -19.38 -42.22 27.95
N ILE A 55 -20.61 -42.13 28.46
CA ILE A 55 -21.17 -40.90 29.03
C ILE A 55 -20.42 -40.50 30.31
N SER A 56 -20.08 -41.47 31.15
CA SER A 56 -19.27 -41.22 32.36
C SER A 56 -17.86 -40.73 32.02
N LEU A 57 -17.23 -41.30 30.98
CA LEU A 57 -15.92 -40.88 30.49
C LEU A 57 -15.95 -39.45 29.93
N VAL A 58 -16.97 -39.10 29.13
CA VAL A 58 -17.16 -37.73 28.66
C VAL A 58 -17.35 -36.78 29.84
N ARG A 59 -18.17 -37.13 30.84
CA ARG A 59 -18.36 -36.30 32.05
C ARG A 59 -17.08 -36.08 32.83
N GLN A 60 -16.28 -37.13 32.98
CA GLN A 60 -14.99 -37.05 33.62
C GLN A 60 -14.03 -36.16 32.81
N GLY A 61 -14.01 -36.31 31.48
CA GLY A 61 -13.22 -35.47 30.59
C GLY A 61 -13.56 -33.99 30.73
N VAL A 62 -14.85 -33.64 30.77
CA VAL A 62 -15.28 -32.24 30.98
C VAL A 62 -14.87 -31.71 32.35
N GLU A 63 -15.02 -32.51 33.40
CA GLU A 63 -14.62 -32.10 34.74
C GLU A 63 -13.10 -31.85 34.80
N TRP A 64 -12.30 -32.71 34.16
CA TRP A 64 -10.85 -32.54 34.09
C TRP A 64 -10.47 -31.30 33.28
N TYR A 65 -11.16 -31.05 32.17
CA TYR A 65 -10.96 -29.84 31.38
C TYR A 65 -11.22 -28.58 32.22
N ARG A 66 -12.30 -28.54 33.02
CA ARG A 66 -12.64 -27.40 33.89
C ARG A 66 -11.61 -27.15 35.00
N GLN A 67 -10.85 -28.18 35.37
CA GLN A 67 -9.78 -28.11 36.35
C GLN A 67 -8.42 -27.75 35.71
N ASP A 68 -8.41 -27.34 34.44
CA ASP A 68 -7.22 -27.12 33.62
C ASP A 68 -6.30 -28.36 33.51
N ARG A 69 -6.87 -29.55 33.74
CA ARG A 69 -6.17 -30.85 33.64
C ARG A 69 -6.34 -31.43 32.24
N PHE A 70 -5.83 -30.72 31.24
CA PHE A 70 -6.07 -31.02 29.83
C PHE A 70 -5.56 -32.40 29.39
N GLN A 71 -4.44 -32.87 29.94
CA GLN A 71 -3.94 -34.22 29.63
C GLN A 71 -4.88 -35.33 30.15
N ASP A 72 -5.42 -35.17 31.35
CA ASP A 72 -6.36 -36.14 31.91
C ASP A 72 -7.70 -36.09 31.15
N ALA A 73 -8.13 -34.88 30.74
CA ALA A 73 -9.31 -34.71 29.90
C ALA A 73 -9.15 -35.42 28.56
N HIS A 74 -7.98 -35.27 27.93
CA HIS A 74 -7.65 -35.89 26.65
C HIS A 74 -7.75 -37.42 26.75
N GLN A 75 -7.14 -38.02 27.78
CA GLN A 75 -7.21 -39.47 28.01
C GLN A 75 -8.65 -39.96 28.22
N ALA A 76 -9.46 -39.23 28.98
CA ALA A 76 -10.86 -39.59 29.20
C ALA A 76 -11.68 -39.54 27.89
N PHE A 77 -11.46 -38.53 27.04
CA PHE A 77 -12.13 -38.44 25.75
C PHE A 77 -11.62 -39.48 24.74
N GLU A 78 -10.33 -39.81 24.71
CA GLU A 78 -9.80 -40.91 23.90
C GLU A 78 -10.44 -42.25 24.28
N GLN A 79 -10.51 -42.55 25.59
CA GLN A 79 -11.19 -43.75 26.07
C GLN A 79 -12.66 -43.77 25.63
N ALA A 80 -13.37 -42.64 25.75
CA ALA A 80 -14.75 -42.53 25.28
C ALA A 80 -14.83 -42.78 23.75
N ALA A 81 -13.89 -42.25 22.97
CA ALA A 81 -13.84 -42.42 21.52
C ALA A 81 -13.58 -43.88 21.09
N THR A 82 -12.82 -44.66 21.89
CA THR A 82 -12.65 -46.10 21.61
C THR A 82 -13.93 -46.90 21.77
N LEU A 83 -14.80 -46.48 22.70
CA LEU A 83 -16.07 -47.15 22.97
C LEU A 83 -17.19 -46.67 22.04
N LEU A 84 -17.16 -45.41 21.63
CA LEU A 84 -18.12 -44.81 20.72
C LEU A 84 -17.43 -43.94 19.66
N PRO A 85 -16.88 -44.58 18.61
CA PRO A 85 -16.22 -43.88 17.52
C PRO A 85 -17.17 -42.90 16.82
N GLU A 86 -16.62 -41.80 16.29
CA GLU A 86 -17.34 -40.80 15.49
C GLU A 86 -18.49 -40.06 16.21
N HIS A 87 -18.61 -40.20 17.53
CA HIS A 87 -19.63 -39.45 18.27
C HIS A 87 -19.30 -37.94 18.30
N PRO A 88 -20.15 -37.05 17.77
CA PRO A 88 -19.79 -35.64 17.57
C PRO A 88 -19.42 -34.90 18.86
N ARG A 89 -20.05 -35.25 19.99
CA ARG A 89 -19.73 -34.63 21.29
C ARG A 89 -18.36 -35.06 21.83
N ILE A 90 -17.94 -36.30 21.55
CA ILE A 90 -16.62 -36.79 21.94
C ILE A 90 -15.57 -36.06 21.11
N GLN A 91 -15.79 -35.97 19.79
CA GLN A 91 -14.92 -35.21 18.88
C GLN A 91 -14.78 -33.74 19.29
N PHE A 92 -15.88 -33.08 19.68
CA PHE A 92 -15.84 -31.72 20.22
C PHE A 92 -15.02 -31.61 21.51
N GLY A 93 -15.17 -32.56 22.44
CA GLY A 93 -14.37 -32.63 23.67
C GLY A 93 -12.88 -32.86 23.39
N GLN A 94 -12.55 -33.75 22.46
CA GLN A 94 -11.17 -33.97 22.01
C GLN A 94 -10.59 -32.71 21.36
N ALA A 95 -11.35 -32.05 20.49
CA ALA A 95 -10.91 -30.86 19.77
C ALA A 95 -10.66 -29.66 20.69
N THR A 96 -11.57 -29.42 21.65
CA THR A 96 -11.39 -28.36 22.66
C THR A 96 -10.18 -28.64 23.55
N THR A 97 -9.97 -29.90 23.94
CA THR A 97 -8.80 -30.30 24.72
C THR A 97 -7.49 -30.17 23.93
N ALA A 98 -7.48 -30.60 22.66
CA ALA A 98 -6.36 -30.43 21.75
C ALA A 98 -5.99 -28.94 21.61
N LEU A 99 -6.99 -28.06 21.50
CA LEU A 99 -6.74 -26.62 21.45
C LEU A 99 -6.08 -26.10 22.72
N ALA A 100 -6.55 -26.52 23.90
CA ALA A 100 -5.96 -26.14 25.18
C ALA A 100 -4.50 -26.66 25.36
N LEU A 101 -4.16 -27.75 24.67
CA LEU A 101 -2.81 -28.31 24.59
C LEU A 101 -1.92 -27.66 23.52
N GLY A 102 -2.48 -26.76 22.70
CA GLY A 102 -1.76 -26.11 21.59
C GLY A 102 -1.71 -26.93 20.30
N GLU A 103 -2.47 -28.02 20.21
CA GLU A 103 -2.57 -28.90 19.04
C GLU A 103 -3.60 -28.34 18.04
N VAL A 104 -3.24 -27.21 17.42
CA VAL A 104 -4.15 -26.38 16.59
C VAL A 104 -4.80 -27.15 15.43
N GLU A 105 -4.04 -27.95 14.69
CA GLU A 105 -4.57 -28.68 13.52
C GLU A 105 -5.54 -29.80 13.93
N GLN A 106 -5.23 -30.50 15.01
CA GLN A 106 -6.13 -31.53 15.56
C GLN A 106 -7.42 -30.91 16.09
N ALA A 107 -7.30 -29.77 16.79
CA ALA A 107 -8.46 -28.99 17.23
C ALA A 107 -9.34 -28.55 16.06
N ARG A 108 -8.73 -27.96 15.01
CA ARG A 108 -9.46 -27.54 13.80
C ARG A 108 -10.24 -28.69 13.17
N SER A 109 -9.56 -29.82 12.94
CA SER A 109 -10.17 -31.00 12.32
C SER A 109 -11.35 -31.52 13.12
N GLY A 110 -11.17 -31.70 14.44
CA GLY A 110 -12.26 -32.19 15.31
C GLY A 110 -13.41 -31.19 15.45
N MET A 111 -13.14 -29.88 15.42
CA MET A 111 -14.19 -28.86 15.42
C MET A 111 -14.99 -28.84 14.11
N LEU A 112 -14.34 -29.03 12.95
CA LEU A 112 -15.04 -29.14 11.66
C LEU A 112 -15.99 -30.35 11.65
N GLN A 113 -15.57 -31.48 12.20
CA GLN A 113 -16.42 -32.66 12.35
C GLN A 113 -17.62 -32.39 13.28
N ALA A 114 -17.37 -31.75 14.43
CA ALA A 114 -18.44 -31.37 15.37
C ALA A 114 -19.41 -30.32 14.78
N ALA A 115 -18.92 -29.41 13.93
CA ALA A 115 -19.74 -28.40 13.25
C ALA A 115 -20.67 -29.01 12.19
N ALA A 116 -20.33 -30.18 11.64
CA ALA A 116 -21.15 -30.94 10.70
C ALA A 116 -22.21 -31.82 11.40
N ALA A 117 -22.24 -31.85 12.74
CA ALA A 117 -23.18 -32.66 13.49
C ALA A 117 -24.64 -32.21 13.26
N PRO A 118 -25.62 -33.14 13.29
CA PRO A 118 -27.04 -32.78 13.20
C PRO A 118 -27.57 -31.96 14.39
N ASP A 119 -26.86 -31.95 15.52
CA ASP A 119 -27.23 -31.19 16.72
C ASP A 119 -26.88 -29.70 16.54
N PRO A 120 -27.87 -28.79 16.34
CA PRO A 120 -27.60 -27.39 16.04
C PRO A 120 -26.91 -26.66 17.19
N ILE A 121 -27.11 -27.10 18.45
CA ILE A 121 -26.47 -26.48 19.61
C ILE A 121 -24.98 -26.80 19.59
N LEU A 122 -24.63 -28.08 19.42
CA LEU A 122 -23.24 -28.51 19.31
C LEU A 122 -22.54 -27.87 18.10
N ALA A 123 -23.25 -27.84 16.97
CA ALA A 123 -22.74 -27.29 15.73
C ALA A 123 -22.49 -25.78 15.82
N ALA A 124 -23.29 -25.04 16.60
CA ALA A 124 -23.07 -23.62 16.91
C ALA A 124 -21.81 -23.42 17.78
N GLU A 125 -21.66 -24.18 18.87
CA GLU A 125 -20.48 -24.08 19.75
C GLU A 125 -19.18 -24.47 19.03
N ALA A 126 -19.24 -25.47 18.13
CA ALA A 126 -18.11 -25.84 17.27
C ALA A 126 -17.70 -24.70 16.32
N ARG A 127 -18.67 -24.04 15.68
CA ARG A 127 -18.44 -22.87 14.83
C ARG A 127 -17.90 -21.68 15.61
N TYR A 128 -18.41 -21.42 16.81
CA TYR A 128 -17.84 -20.40 17.69
C TYR A 128 -16.35 -20.65 17.95
N ASN A 129 -15.99 -21.88 18.31
CA ASN A 129 -14.60 -22.24 18.59
C ASN A 129 -13.70 -22.21 17.35
N LEU A 130 -14.21 -22.57 16.16
CA LEU A 130 -13.50 -22.36 14.89
C LEU A 130 -13.22 -20.87 14.64
N GLY A 131 -14.19 -20.00 14.96
CA GLY A 131 -14.01 -18.56 14.87
C GLY A 131 -12.91 -18.04 15.79
N VAL A 132 -12.88 -18.52 17.04
CA VAL A 132 -11.82 -18.20 18.01
C VAL A 132 -10.46 -18.68 17.51
N LEU A 133 -10.38 -19.90 17.00
CA LEU A 133 -9.15 -20.49 16.49
C LEU A 133 -8.55 -19.68 15.32
N ALA A 134 -9.39 -19.33 14.35
CA ALA A 134 -8.97 -18.54 13.20
C ALA A 134 -8.53 -17.12 13.60
N ALA A 135 -9.25 -16.47 14.53
CA ALA A 135 -8.84 -15.16 15.07
C ALA A 135 -7.50 -15.24 15.82
N GLN A 136 -7.24 -16.33 16.55
CA GLN A 136 -5.97 -16.56 17.22
C GLN A 136 -4.82 -16.81 16.23
N GLN A 137 -5.06 -17.55 15.15
CA GLN A 137 -4.08 -17.72 14.06
C GLN A 137 -3.69 -16.37 13.47
N ALA A 138 -4.67 -15.55 13.08
CA ALA A 138 -4.41 -14.21 12.54
C ALA A 138 -3.56 -13.37 13.50
N ARG A 139 -3.91 -13.37 14.79
CA ARG A 139 -3.16 -12.64 15.81
C ARG A 139 -1.72 -13.13 15.98
N ASN A 140 -1.50 -14.45 15.97
CA ASN A 140 -0.18 -15.03 16.08
C ASN A 140 0.69 -14.68 14.87
N ALA A 141 0.10 -14.68 13.67
CA ALA A 141 0.77 -14.31 12.43
C ALA A 141 1.14 -12.81 12.38
N VAL A 142 0.33 -11.93 12.99
CA VAL A 142 0.69 -10.50 13.16
C VAL A 142 1.88 -10.32 14.12
N GLY A 143 1.97 -11.11 15.19
CA GLY A 143 3.02 -11.00 16.19
C GLY A 143 2.91 -9.75 17.09
N ASP A 144 4.06 -9.26 17.56
CA ASP A 144 4.14 -8.10 18.48
C ASP A 144 4.12 -6.75 17.74
N ASP A 145 4.45 -6.72 16.44
CA ASP A 145 4.54 -5.50 15.66
C ASP A 145 3.92 -5.62 14.27
N LEU A 146 2.80 -4.92 14.08
CA LEU A 146 2.03 -4.95 12.84
C LEU A 146 2.81 -4.44 11.62
N ALA A 147 3.75 -3.50 11.84
CA ALA A 147 4.62 -2.96 10.79
C ALA A 147 5.67 -3.96 10.29
N ALA A 148 6.04 -4.93 11.12
CA ALA A 148 7.06 -5.94 10.78
C ALA A 148 6.51 -7.11 9.96
N VAL A 149 5.20 -7.13 9.70
CA VAL A 149 4.55 -8.17 8.90
C VAL A 149 4.91 -7.99 7.42
N ALA A 150 5.64 -8.96 6.88
CA ALA A 150 6.01 -9.03 5.46
C ALA A 150 4.77 -9.00 4.56
N LYS A 151 4.86 -8.33 3.40
CA LYS A 151 3.71 -8.07 2.49
C LYS A 151 3.02 -9.37 2.05
N GLU A 152 3.80 -10.43 1.84
CA GLU A 152 3.35 -11.73 1.36
C GLU A 152 2.50 -12.47 2.41
N ASN A 153 2.73 -12.19 3.71
CA ASN A 153 2.01 -12.82 4.81
C ASN A 153 0.70 -12.09 5.19
N ARG A 154 0.50 -10.87 4.68
CA ARG A 154 -0.65 -10.03 5.03
C ARG A 154 -1.97 -10.68 4.60
N GLN A 155 -2.01 -11.29 3.41
CA GLN A 155 -3.21 -11.93 2.90
C GLN A 155 -3.66 -13.12 3.78
N GLU A 156 -2.72 -13.94 4.26
CA GLU A 156 -3.04 -15.06 5.15
C GLU A 156 -3.73 -14.58 6.45
N ILE A 157 -3.27 -13.46 7.01
CA ILE A 157 -3.88 -12.85 8.20
C ILE A 157 -5.30 -12.38 7.91
N LEU A 158 -5.52 -11.70 6.76
CA LEU A 158 -6.86 -11.25 6.37
C LEU A 158 -7.82 -12.42 6.12
N ASP A 159 -7.33 -13.49 5.51
CA ASP A 159 -8.09 -14.72 5.28
C ASP A 159 -8.48 -15.39 6.60
N ALA A 160 -7.55 -15.47 7.56
CA ALA A 160 -7.84 -16.01 8.88
C ALA A 160 -8.88 -15.15 9.64
N LEU A 161 -8.83 -13.82 9.55
CA LEU A 161 -9.86 -12.94 10.10
C LEU A 161 -11.21 -13.11 9.37
N GLN A 162 -11.19 -13.31 8.06
CA GLN A 162 -12.40 -13.57 7.27
C GLN A 162 -13.03 -14.91 7.63
N GLN A 163 -12.23 -15.96 7.80
CA GLN A 163 -12.66 -17.28 8.31
C GLN A 163 -13.31 -17.13 9.69
N ALA A 164 -12.69 -16.37 10.60
CA ALA A 164 -13.24 -16.10 11.91
C ALA A 164 -14.62 -15.42 11.83
N ALA A 165 -14.74 -14.38 11.01
CA ALA A 165 -15.99 -13.67 10.80
C ALA A 165 -17.09 -14.54 10.16
N THR A 166 -16.74 -15.48 9.30
CA THR A 166 -17.69 -16.45 8.73
C THR A 166 -18.16 -17.43 9.80
N ALA A 167 -17.25 -18.03 10.57
CA ALA A 167 -17.58 -18.99 11.62
C ALA A 167 -18.47 -18.39 12.72
N PHE A 168 -18.21 -17.14 13.15
CA PHE A 168 -19.09 -16.44 14.09
C PHE A 168 -20.48 -16.15 13.51
N ARG A 169 -20.59 -15.83 12.22
CA ARG A 169 -21.90 -15.64 11.56
C ARG A 169 -22.70 -16.94 11.53
N GLU A 170 -22.08 -18.03 11.11
CA GLU A 170 -22.75 -19.34 11.07
C GLU A 170 -23.18 -19.81 12.48
N CYS A 171 -22.39 -19.49 13.51
CA CYS A 171 -22.80 -19.73 14.91
C CYS A 171 -24.09 -18.96 15.26
N ILE A 172 -24.19 -17.68 14.86
CA ILE A 172 -25.37 -16.83 15.13
C ILE A 172 -26.58 -17.32 14.32
N GLU A 173 -26.39 -17.83 13.10
CA GLU A 173 -27.46 -18.40 12.29
C GLU A 173 -28.10 -19.64 12.96
N LEU A 174 -27.30 -20.46 13.65
CA LEU A 174 -27.79 -21.62 14.39
C LEU A 174 -28.35 -21.28 15.77
N LYS A 175 -27.77 -20.27 16.43
CA LYS A 175 -28.12 -19.83 17.77
C LYS A 175 -28.15 -18.30 17.83
N GLU A 176 -29.33 -17.74 17.55
CA GLU A 176 -29.52 -16.30 17.38
C GLU A 176 -29.08 -15.48 18.62
N ASP A 177 -29.26 -16.03 19.83
CA ASP A 177 -28.95 -15.38 21.10
C ASP A 177 -27.50 -15.56 21.59
N HIS A 178 -26.59 -16.07 20.74
CA HIS A 178 -25.18 -16.26 21.11
C HIS A 178 -24.42 -14.93 21.25
N GLY A 179 -24.50 -14.31 22.42
CA GLY A 179 -23.90 -12.99 22.72
C GLY A 179 -22.41 -12.88 22.40
N ASP A 180 -21.62 -13.89 22.78
CA ASP A 180 -20.16 -13.87 22.57
C ASP A 180 -19.78 -13.94 21.07
N ALA A 181 -20.53 -14.68 20.25
CA ALA A 181 -20.30 -14.77 18.82
C ALA A 181 -20.60 -13.43 18.13
N ARG A 182 -21.68 -12.75 18.53
CA ARG A 182 -22.02 -11.39 18.06
C ARG A 182 -20.93 -10.39 18.42
N TYR A 183 -20.47 -10.42 19.68
CA TYR A 183 -19.40 -9.57 20.15
C TYR A 183 -18.09 -9.81 19.37
N ASN A 184 -17.67 -11.07 19.25
CA ASN A 184 -16.44 -11.44 18.55
C ASN A 184 -16.50 -11.16 17.05
N LEU A 185 -17.67 -11.29 16.41
CA LEU A 185 -17.85 -10.92 15.00
C LEU A 185 -17.54 -9.44 14.77
N GLU A 186 -18.09 -8.55 15.60
CA GLU A 186 -17.84 -7.12 15.50
C GLU A 186 -16.39 -6.77 15.86
N LEU A 187 -15.81 -7.46 16.85
CA LEU A 187 -14.39 -7.37 17.19
C LEU A 187 -13.50 -7.69 15.98
N VAL A 188 -13.71 -8.84 15.34
CA VAL A 188 -12.92 -9.29 14.19
C VAL A 188 -13.09 -8.36 12.99
N ARG A 189 -14.32 -7.91 12.69
CA ARG A 189 -14.58 -6.96 11.60
C ARG A 189 -13.83 -5.65 11.79
N ARG A 190 -13.89 -5.10 13.01
CA ARG A 190 -13.19 -3.86 13.34
C ARG A 190 -11.67 -4.05 13.26
N TYR A 191 -11.16 -5.13 13.85
CA TYR A 191 -9.72 -5.41 13.86
C TYR A 191 -9.16 -5.63 12.44
N ARG A 192 -9.90 -6.36 11.60
CA ARG A 192 -9.57 -6.53 10.19
C ARG A 192 -9.46 -5.19 9.48
N LYS A 193 -10.47 -4.32 9.63
CA LYS A 193 -10.45 -2.98 9.04
C LYS A 193 -9.26 -2.16 9.54
N GLU A 194 -8.99 -2.16 10.85
CA GLU A 194 -7.86 -1.43 11.44
C GLU A 194 -6.51 -1.90 10.89
N ILE A 195 -6.33 -3.22 10.69
CA ILE A 195 -5.11 -3.78 10.09
C ILE A 195 -4.99 -3.39 8.61
N GLU A 196 -6.07 -3.53 7.84
CA GLU A 196 -6.09 -3.15 6.41
C GLU A 196 -5.76 -1.65 6.24
N ASP A 197 -6.39 -0.79 7.05
CA ASP A 197 -6.14 0.65 7.06
C ASP A 197 -4.68 0.97 7.42
N PHE A 198 -4.13 0.28 8.43
CA PHE A 198 -2.74 0.46 8.85
C PHE A 198 -1.74 0.06 7.76
N TRP A 199 -1.88 -1.13 7.17
CA TRP A 199 -0.97 -1.59 6.12
C TRP A 199 -1.07 -0.74 4.87
N ARG A 200 -2.28 -0.30 4.50
CA ARG A 200 -2.46 0.66 3.41
C ARG A 200 -1.73 1.96 3.67
N GLN A 201 -1.77 2.50 4.90
CA GLN A 201 -1.02 3.71 5.25
C GLN A 201 0.51 3.47 5.22
N LEU A 202 0.96 2.32 5.72
CA LEU A 202 2.36 1.92 5.69
C LEU A 202 2.88 1.82 4.24
N ASP A 203 2.13 1.14 3.36
CA ASP A 203 2.49 0.98 1.95
C ASP A 203 2.52 2.32 1.22
N LYS A 204 1.53 3.19 1.47
CA LYS A 204 1.54 4.55 0.94
C LYS A 204 2.76 5.33 1.42
N GLN A 205 3.14 5.19 2.69
CA GLN A 205 4.31 5.87 3.23
C GLN A 205 5.62 5.36 2.59
N GLU A 206 5.78 4.04 2.48
CA GLU A 206 6.92 3.44 1.78
C GLU A 206 6.99 3.90 0.32
N GLU A 207 5.85 3.95 -0.37
CA GLU A 207 5.76 4.43 -1.74
C GLU A 207 6.19 5.90 -1.86
N ARG A 208 5.68 6.78 -0.98
CA ARG A 208 6.09 8.20 -0.91
C ARG A 208 7.59 8.36 -0.70
N ASP A 209 8.14 7.58 0.23
CA ASP A 209 9.55 7.65 0.62
C ASP A 209 10.47 7.09 -0.49
N SER A 210 9.96 6.15 -1.30
CA SER A 210 10.71 5.55 -2.40
C SER A 210 10.79 6.42 -3.67
N LYS A 211 9.79 7.26 -3.92
CA LYS A 211 9.71 8.10 -5.12
C LYS A 211 10.51 9.37 -4.95
N ASP A 212 10.98 10.00 -6.03
CA ASP A 212 11.47 11.38 -5.99
C ASP A 212 10.31 12.41 -6.00
N LEU A 213 10.61 13.73 -5.95
CA LEU A 213 9.55 14.75 -5.92
C LEU A 213 8.73 14.76 -7.21
N LEU A 214 9.37 14.60 -8.38
CA LEU A 214 8.72 14.64 -9.68
C LEU A 214 7.89 13.38 -9.91
N GLU A 215 8.43 12.21 -9.58
CA GLU A 215 7.72 10.93 -9.65
C GLU A 215 6.48 10.94 -8.75
N PHE A 216 6.63 11.44 -7.51
CA PHE A 216 5.49 11.56 -6.60
C PHE A 216 4.43 12.52 -7.14
N LEU A 217 4.83 13.66 -7.71
CA LEU A 217 3.89 14.61 -8.30
C LEU A 217 3.18 14.04 -9.54
N SER A 218 3.92 13.36 -10.43
CA SER A 218 3.34 12.68 -11.60
C SER A 218 2.31 11.64 -11.17
N GLN A 219 2.60 10.83 -10.15
CA GLN A 219 1.64 9.89 -9.60
C GLN A 219 0.37 10.60 -9.09
N LEU A 220 0.49 11.73 -8.40
CA LEU A 220 -0.67 12.47 -7.90
C LEU A 220 -1.52 13.03 -9.05
N GLN A 221 -0.89 13.46 -10.14
CA GLN A 221 -1.58 13.90 -11.35
C GLN A 221 -2.31 12.74 -12.05
N GLU A 222 -1.67 11.58 -12.19
CA GLU A 222 -2.27 10.38 -12.75
C GLU A 222 -3.48 9.93 -11.93
N ARG A 223 -3.36 9.88 -10.60
CA ARG A 223 -4.48 9.56 -9.69
C ARG A 223 -5.61 10.58 -9.84
N GLN A 224 -5.31 11.87 -9.91
CA GLN A 224 -6.33 12.90 -10.13
C GLN A 224 -7.05 12.71 -11.48
N GLU A 225 -6.32 12.38 -12.54
CA GLU A 225 -6.90 12.11 -13.86
C GLU A 225 -7.77 10.83 -13.85
N GLU A 226 -7.34 9.78 -13.16
CA GLU A 226 -8.13 8.56 -12.97
C GLU A 226 -9.46 8.85 -12.26
N LEU A 227 -9.45 9.67 -11.20
CA LEU A 227 -10.68 10.07 -10.51
C LEU A 227 -11.61 10.89 -11.42
N ARG A 228 -11.04 11.76 -12.26
CA ARG A 228 -11.80 12.49 -13.27
C ARG A 228 -12.41 11.53 -14.29
N ASN A 229 -11.68 10.49 -14.71
CA ASN A 229 -12.12 9.46 -15.65
C ASN A 229 -13.29 8.64 -15.08
N ARG A 230 -13.15 8.17 -13.84
CA ARG A 230 -14.20 7.41 -13.12
C ARG A 230 -15.46 8.22 -12.87
N ARG A 231 -15.35 9.53 -12.63
CA ARG A 231 -16.51 10.43 -12.46
C ARG A 231 -17.41 10.48 -13.68
N TRP A 232 -16.83 10.46 -14.87
CA TRP A 232 -17.55 10.75 -16.12
C TRP A 232 -18.76 9.86 -16.36
N PRO A 233 -18.63 8.52 -16.45
CA PRO A 233 -19.77 7.66 -16.71
C PRO A 233 -20.84 7.75 -15.61
N LEU A 234 -20.44 8.11 -14.37
CA LEU A 234 -21.37 8.31 -13.26
C LEU A 234 -22.22 9.57 -13.43
N ALA A 235 -21.77 10.57 -14.17
CA ALA A 235 -22.52 11.79 -14.39
C ALA A 235 -23.74 11.54 -15.32
N GLU A 236 -23.55 10.71 -16.35
CA GLU A 236 -24.57 10.35 -17.35
C GLU A 236 -25.51 9.22 -16.89
N GLN A 237 -25.07 8.37 -15.95
CA GLN A 237 -25.88 7.29 -15.42
C GLN A 237 -27.14 7.77 -14.70
N THR A 238 -28.25 7.05 -14.92
CA THR A 238 -29.50 7.27 -14.19
C THR A 238 -29.31 7.02 -12.68
N PRO A 239 -29.91 7.82 -11.77
CA PRO A 239 -29.81 7.60 -10.33
C PRO A 239 -30.16 6.16 -9.91
N SER A 240 -29.21 5.49 -9.24
CA SER A 240 -29.34 4.11 -8.76
C SER A 240 -28.52 3.91 -7.48
N LEU A 241 -28.78 2.84 -6.73
CA LEU A 241 -28.00 2.52 -5.52
C LEU A 241 -26.53 2.26 -5.85
N GLN A 242 -26.24 1.61 -6.99
CA GLN A 242 -24.89 1.32 -7.45
C GLN A 242 -24.14 2.62 -7.79
N ARG A 243 -24.80 3.55 -8.50
CA ARG A 243 -24.26 4.88 -8.78
C ARG A 243 -23.96 5.65 -7.49
N ASP A 244 -24.88 5.62 -6.52
CA ASP A 244 -24.69 6.27 -5.21
C ASP A 244 -23.49 5.68 -4.44
N GLN A 245 -23.26 4.37 -4.54
CA GLN A 245 -22.10 3.70 -3.93
C GLN A 245 -20.81 4.12 -4.64
N ALA A 246 -20.78 4.07 -5.97
CA ALA A 246 -19.62 4.49 -6.76
C ALA A 246 -19.24 5.97 -6.52
N LEU A 247 -20.24 6.87 -6.36
CA LEU A 247 -19.98 8.27 -6.03
C LEU A 247 -19.39 8.45 -4.63
N ARG A 248 -19.79 7.63 -3.65
CA ARG A 248 -19.20 7.68 -2.30
C ARG A 248 -17.77 7.14 -2.28
N GLU A 249 -17.51 6.07 -3.03
CA GLU A 249 -16.17 5.54 -3.21
C GLU A 249 -15.27 6.59 -3.90
N LEU A 250 -15.76 7.23 -4.96
CA LEU A 250 -15.02 8.28 -5.64
C LEU A 250 -14.77 9.51 -4.76
N ALA A 251 -15.74 9.91 -3.93
CA ALA A 251 -15.57 10.97 -2.94
C ALA A 251 -14.49 10.61 -1.91
N TYR A 252 -14.50 9.36 -1.42
CA TYR A 252 -13.49 8.85 -0.49
C TYR A 252 -12.09 8.88 -1.12
N ASP A 253 -11.96 8.42 -2.36
CA ASP A 253 -10.67 8.41 -3.06
C ASP A 253 -10.15 9.84 -3.32
N GLN A 254 -11.07 10.79 -3.58
CA GLN A 254 -10.75 12.20 -3.75
C GLN A 254 -10.27 12.85 -2.44
N ASP A 255 -10.92 12.56 -1.31
CA ASP A 255 -10.47 12.98 0.03
C ASP A 255 -9.11 12.38 0.37
N GLU A 256 -8.89 11.09 0.07
CA GLU A 256 -7.58 10.46 0.28
C GLU A 256 -6.48 11.14 -0.55
N LEU A 257 -6.77 11.51 -1.79
CA LEU A 257 -5.81 12.24 -2.63
C LEU A 257 -5.51 13.64 -2.08
N ALA A 258 -6.52 14.32 -1.51
CA ALA A 258 -6.31 15.60 -0.84
C ALA A 258 -5.32 15.48 0.34
N LEU A 259 -5.42 14.41 1.13
CA LEU A 259 -4.49 14.16 2.25
C LEU A 259 -3.03 13.98 1.79
N GLU A 260 -2.79 13.51 0.57
CA GLU A 260 -1.44 13.39 0.00
C GLU A 260 -0.75 14.74 -0.22
N MET A 261 -1.51 15.85 -0.30
CA MET A 261 -0.94 17.19 -0.54
C MET A 261 -0.04 17.65 0.61
N GLU A 262 -0.27 17.19 1.84
CA GLU A 262 0.64 17.50 2.96
C GLU A 262 1.99 16.81 2.83
N ALA A 263 2.00 15.54 2.37
CA ALA A 263 3.23 14.82 2.07
C ALA A 263 3.98 15.51 0.92
N LEU A 264 3.27 15.95 -0.12
CA LEU A 264 3.84 16.71 -1.24
C LEU A 264 4.50 18.01 -0.75
N LYS A 265 3.83 18.78 0.11
CA LYS A 265 4.38 20.01 0.71
C LYS A 265 5.67 19.77 1.49
N ALA A 266 5.75 18.66 2.24
CA ALA A 266 6.97 18.28 2.95
C ALA A 266 8.10 17.94 1.97
N LYS A 267 7.77 17.19 0.90
CA LYS A 267 8.70 16.75 -0.14
C LYS A 267 9.25 17.90 -0.98
N ILE A 268 8.43 18.91 -1.28
CA ILE A 268 8.84 20.16 -1.93
C ILE A 268 9.93 20.86 -1.11
N VAL A 269 9.71 20.99 0.21
CA VAL A 269 10.70 21.64 1.10
C VAL A 269 11.99 20.86 1.13
N GLU A 270 11.91 19.54 1.27
CA GLU A 270 13.09 18.66 1.33
C GLU A 270 13.90 18.73 0.03
N SER A 271 13.26 18.54 -1.12
CA SER A 271 13.93 18.57 -2.43
C SER A 271 14.61 19.92 -2.70
N MET A 272 13.95 21.04 -2.42
CA MET A 272 14.50 22.37 -2.65
C MET A 272 15.64 22.72 -1.68
N GLN A 273 15.60 22.19 -0.45
CA GLN A 273 16.71 22.34 0.50
C GLN A 273 17.90 21.46 0.13
N GLN A 274 17.66 20.23 -0.34
CA GLN A 274 18.72 19.34 -0.82
C GLN A 274 19.44 19.92 -2.05
N ALA A 275 18.70 20.55 -2.96
CA ALA A 275 19.27 21.22 -4.13
C ALA A 275 20.26 22.35 -3.78
N THR A 276 20.12 22.96 -2.60
CA THR A 276 21.00 24.07 -2.13
C THR A 276 22.07 23.64 -1.13
N GLY A 277 22.17 22.34 -0.81
CA GLY A 277 23.16 21.81 0.12
C GLY A 277 24.60 21.91 -0.40
N PRO A 278 25.63 22.06 0.48
CA PRO A 278 27.04 22.27 0.10
C PRO A 278 27.75 21.09 -0.58
N GLY A 279 27.00 20.11 -1.11
CA GLY A 279 27.53 18.89 -1.75
C GLY A 279 26.89 18.54 -3.10
N SER A 280 25.93 19.33 -3.59
CA SER A 280 25.30 19.10 -4.90
C SER A 280 26.20 19.62 -6.04
N GLY A 281 27.22 18.84 -6.40
CA GLY A 281 27.92 18.96 -7.69
C GLY A 281 29.39 19.42 -7.60
N PRO A 282 30.35 18.60 -8.03
CA PRO A 282 31.76 18.97 -8.14
C PRO A 282 31.97 19.90 -9.34
N GLY A 283 31.83 21.21 -9.17
CA GLY A 283 32.22 22.18 -10.21
C GLY A 283 31.56 23.55 -10.15
N GLY A 284 30.45 23.71 -9.43
CA GLY A 284 29.72 24.97 -9.39
C GLY A 284 30.16 25.90 -8.27
N GLN A 285 31.14 26.78 -8.50
CA GLN A 285 31.31 28.01 -7.68
C GLN A 285 30.24 29.07 -7.98
N GLY A 286 29.10 28.67 -8.58
CA GLY A 286 27.96 29.54 -8.79
C GLY A 286 27.40 29.99 -7.43
N GLN A 287 27.17 31.29 -7.28
CA GLN A 287 26.33 31.78 -6.18
C GLN A 287 24.99 31.07 -6.31
N GLY A 288 24.70 30.14 -5.39
CA GLY A 288 23.38 29.54 -5.29
C GLY A 288 22.30 30.63 -5.19
N PRO A 289 21.03 30.30 -5.54
CA PRO A 289 19.94 31.26 -5.46
C PRO A 289 19.92 31.94 -4.10
N ASP A 290 19.61 33.24 -4.08
CA ASP A 290 19.47 34.01 -2.85
C ASP A 290 18.53 33.24 -1.91
N PRO A 291 18.91 32.95 -0.65
CA PRO A 291 18.05 32.25 0.30
C PRO A 291 16.64 32.81 0.40
N GLN A 292 16.46 34.12 0.19
CA GLN A 292 15.13 34.74 0.16
C GLN A 292 14.30 34.34 -1.07
N GLN A 293 14.93 34.21 -2.24
CA GLN A 293 14.27 33.74 -3.46
C GLN A 293 13.88 32.28 -3.34
N LEU A 294 14.74 31.45 -2.73
CA LEU A 294 14.44 30.04 -2.46
C LEU A 294 13.23 29.90 -1.53
N GLU A 295 13.19 30.66 -0.44
CA GLU A 295 12.07 30.63 0.50
C GLU A 295 10.77 31.09 -0.15
N GLN A 296 10.81 32.13 -0.99
CA GLN A 296 9.65 32.59 -1.76
C GLN A 296 9.15 31.52 -2.74
N ALA A 297 10.06 30.83 -3.44
CA ALA A 297 9.71 29.75 -4.36
C ALA A 297 9.06 28.57 -3.61
N ILE A 298 9.61 28.18 -2.46
CA ILE A 298 9.01 27.13 -1.61
C ILE A 298 7.60 27.54 -1.17
N GLN A 299 7.42 28.79 -0.72
CA GLN A 299 6.11 29.29 -0.29
C GLN A 299 5.10 29.32 -1.44
N SER A 300 5.49 29.75 -2.65
CA SER A 300 4.59 29.75 -3.80
C SER A 300 4.16 28.34 -4.19
N MET A 301 5.07 27.36 -4.16
CA MET A 301 4.73 25.97 -4.45
C MET A 301 3.83 25.37 -3.37
N GLN A 302 4.09 25.64 -2.10
CA GLN A 302 3.20 25.20 -1.02
C GLN A 302 1.79 25.79 -1.14
N ALA A 303 1.66 27.03 -1.62
CA ALA A 303 0.36 27.65 -1.89
C ALA A 303 -0.40 26.96 -3.04
N LEU A 304 0.30 26.55 -4.11
CA LEU A 304 -0.30 25.76 -5.19
C LEU A 304 -0.78 24.39 -4.68
N ALA A 305 0.03 23.71 -3.87
CA ALA A 305 -0.35 22.42 -3.28
C ALA A 305 -1.56 22.53 -2.34
N GLU A 306 -1.63 23.60 -1.54
CA GLU A 306 -2.80 23.90 -0.70
C GLU A 306 -4.04 24.19 -1.55
N SER A 307 -3.91 24.99 -2.62
CA SER A 307 -5.03 25.26 -3.53
C SER A 307 -5.51 24.00 -4.24
N ALA A 308 -4.60 23.08 -4.59
CA ALA A 308 -4.97 21.77 -5.12
C ALA A 308 -5.76 20.97 -4.08
N ARG A 309 -5.31 20.95 -2.81
CA ARG A 309 -6.01 20.29 -1.70
C ARG A 309 -7.42 20.82 -1.51
N GLU A 310 -7.60 22.13 -1.42
CA GLU A 310 -8.92 22.78 -1.25
C GLU A 310 -9.88 22.43 -2.41
N ALA A 311 -9.35 22.38 -3.64
CA ALA A 311 -10.12 21.99 -4.81
C ALA A 311 -10.51 20.50 -4.76
N MET A 312 -9.61 19.61 -4.33
CA MET A 312 -9.92 18.18 -4.14
C MET A 312 -10.98 17.96 -3.04
N GLU A 313 -10.86 18.63 -1.89
CA GLU A 313 -11.85 18.58 -0.80
C GLU A 313 -13.23 19.08 -1.28
N THR A 314 -13.26 20.15 -2.07
CA THR A 314 -14.50 20.66 -2.67
C THR A 314 -15.11 19.64 -3.63
N ALA A 315 -14.29 19.01 -4.48
CA ALA A 315 -14.76 17.95 -5.38
C ALA A 315 -15.33 16.75 -4.62
N ALA A 316 -14.65 16.31 -3.54
CA ALA A 316 -15.10 15.21 -2.71
C ALA A 316 -16.46 15.51 -2.06
N MET A 317 -16.66 16.73 -1.54
CA MET A 317 -17.93 17.19 -1.00
C MET A 317 -19.06 17.14 -2.05
N GLU A 318 -18.82 17.64 -3.27
CA GLU A 318 -19.80 17.61 -4.36
C GLU A 318 -20.17 16.16 -4.77
N LEU A 319 -19.19 15.26 -4.81
CA LEU A 319 -19.40 13.84 -5.07
C LEU A 319 -20.23 13.17 -3.97
N GLN A 320 -19.95 13.48 -2.69
CA GLN A 320 -20.68 12.95 -1.54
C GLN A 320 -22.15 13.41 -1.55
N GLU A 321 -22.41 14.62 -2.03
CA GLU A 321 -23.75 15.18 -2.23
C GLU A 321 -24.46 14.69 -3.50
N ARG A 322 -23.85 13.74 -4.23
CA ARG A 322 -24.36 13.12 -5.46
C ARG A 322 -24.48 14.11 -6.61
N ARG A 323 -23.57 15.08 -6.69
CA ARG A 323 -23.51 16.14 -7.71
C ARG A 323 -22.24 15.99 -8.55
N PRO A 324 -22.08 14.89 -9.33
CA PRO A 324 -20.85 14.67 -10.10
C PRO A 324 -20.56 15.75 -11.14
N GLU A 325 -21.57 16.46 -11.67
CA GLU A 325 -21.34 17.59 -12.57
C GLU A 325 -20.68 18.78 -11.87
N ASP A 326 -21.14 19.09 -10.66
CA ASP A 326 -20.60 20.20 -9.86
C ASP A 326 -19.15 19.91 -9.43
N ALA A 327 -18.77 18.63 -9.31
CA ALA A 327 -17.40 18.21 -9.05
C ALA A 327 -16.44 18.40 -10.25
N LYS A 328 -16.93 18.66 -11.49
CA LYS A 328 -16.08 18.81 -12.69
C LYS A 328 -15.05 19.93 -12.53
N ALA A 329 -15.54 21.11 -12.16
CA ALA A 329 -14.73 22.32 -12.05
C ALA A 329 -13.64 22.22 -10.96
N PRO A 330 -13.96 21.84 -9.70
CA PRO A 330 -12.93 21.69 -8.67
C PRO A 330 -11.92 20.58 -9.00
N GLN A 331 -12.33 19.46 -9.62
CA GLN A 331 -11.36 18.46 -10.08
C GLN A 331 -10.42 18.99 -11.18
N GLY A 332 -10.93 19.79 -12.11
CA GLY A 332 -10.12 20.44 -13.14
C GLY A 332 -9.17 21.49 -12.55
N GLN A 333 -9.62 22.24 -11.54
CA GLN A 333 -8.76 23.17 -10.80
C GLN A 333 -7.63 22.42 -10.08
N ALA A 334 -7.93 21.33 -9.38
CA ALA A 334 -6.91 20.51 -8.72
C ALA A 334 -5.85 20.01 -9.71
N ALA A 335 -6.28 19.48 -10.88
CA ALA A 335 -5.37 19.04 -11.93
C ALA A 335 -4.48 20.20 -12.45
N ALA A 336 -5.08 21.38 -12.69
CA ALA A 336 -4.34 22.55 -13.15
C ALA A 336 -3.32 23.07 -12.13
N GLU A 337 -3.62 23.04 -10.82
CA GLU A 337 -2.64 23.44 -9.79
C GLU A 337 -1.49 22.44 -9.64
N LEU A 338 -1.77 21.12 -9.74
CA LEU A 338 -0.71 20.10 -9.79
C LEU A 338 0.17 20.26 -11.03
N GLU A 339 -0.42 20.64 -12.16
CA GLU A 339 0.32 20.89 -13.40
C GLU A 339 1.21 22.14 -13.31
N ARG A 340 0.74 23.23 -12.70
CA ARG A 340 1.59 24.40 -12.41
C ARG A 340 2.71 24.07 -11.44
N LEU A 341 2.46 23.21 -10.45
CA LEU A 341 3.51 22.69 -9.58
C LEU A 341 4.57 21.98 -10.41
N TYR A 342 4.16 21.04 -11.27
CA TYR A 342 5.07 20.26 -12.10
C TYR A 342 5.93 21.17 -12.97
N GLN A 343 5.30 22.11 -13.67
CA GLN A 343 5.95 23.14 -14.47
C GLN A 343 6.99 23.96 -13.69
N GLY A 344 6.73 24.25 -12.41
CA GLY A 344 7.65 25.02 -11.57
C GLY A 344 8.87 24.25 -11.08
N ILE A 345 8.83 22.92 -11.05
CA ILE A 345 9.90 22.07 -10.50
C ILE A 345 10.60 21.20 -11.54
N ALA A 346 9.94 20.91 -12.66
CA ALA A 346 10.45 19.97 -13.64
C ALA A 346 11.67 20.55 -14.37
N PRO A 347 12.79 19.80 -14.46
CA PRO A 347 13.92 20.20 -15.27
C PRO A 347 13.57 20.13 -16.77
N PHE A 348 14.37 20.81 -17.59
CA PHE A 348 14.20 20.87 -19.05
C PHE A 348 13.91 19.50 -19.70
N HIS A 349 14.72 18.49 -19.40
CA HIS A 349 14.58 17.16 -20.00
C HIS A 349 13.27 16.46 -19.62
N ALA A 350 12.78 16.67 -18.39
CA ALA A 350 11.53 16.07 -17.92
C ALA A 350 10.33 16.72 -18.61
N LEU A 351 10.33 18.06 -18.76
CA LEU A 351 9.31 18.78 -19.53
C LEU A 351 9.29 18.33 -20.99
N LEU A 352 10.46 18.21 -21.62
CA LEU A 352 10.58 17.78 -23.01
C LEU A 352 10.03 16.37 -23.22
N ARG A 353 10.47 15.42 -22.39
CA ARG A 353 10.00 14.03 -22.43
C ARG A 353 8.48 13.95 -22.24
N ARG A 354 7.95 14.63 -21.22
CA ARG A 354 6.51 14.63 -20.94
C ARG A 354 5.69 15.27 -22.07
N GLY A 355 6.22 16.30 -22.72
CA GLY A 355 5.63 16.89 -23.93
C GLY A 355 5.53 15.88 -25.07
N ILE A 356 6.61 15.16 -25.36
CA ILE A 356 6.65 14.10 -26.38
C ILE A 356 5.65 12.99 -26.06
N GLU A 357 5.65 12.48 -24.83
CA GLU A 357 4.74 11.42 -24.39
C GLU A 357 3.26 11.85 -24.50
N THR A 358 2.95 13.07 -24.06
CA THR A 358 1.58 13.60 -24.11
C THR A 358 1.11 13.82 -25.55
N GLU A 359 1.94 14.38 -26.42
CA GLU A 359 1.60 14.54 -27.85
C GLU A 359 1.43 13.20 -28.56
N THR A 360 2.27 12.22 -28.24
CA THR A 360 2.13 10.85 -28.77
C THR A 360 0.77 10.25 -28.40
N VAL A 361 0.35 10.40 -27.15
CA VAL A 361 -0.98 9.96 -26.69
C VAL A 361 -2.10 10.76 -27.37
N LEU A 362 -1.96 12.07 -27.52
CA LEU A 362 -2.97 12.91 -28.17
C LEU A 362 -3.16 12.54 -29.65
N LEU A 363 -2.07 12.28 -30.38
CA LEU A 363 -2.10 11.83 -31.76
C LEU A 363 -2.77 10.46 -31.91
N ALA A 364 -2.44 9.51 -31.03
CA ALA A 364 -3.05 8.17 -31.05
C ALA A 364 -4.55 8.20 -30.76
N LEU A 365 -5.02 9.16 -29.95
CA LEU A 365 -6.44 9.32 -29.60
C LEU A 365 -7.21 10.20 -30.59
N ASN A 366 -6.54 10.93 -31.47
CA ASN A 366 -7.20 11.84 -32.40
C ASN A 366 -8.05 11.07 -33.43
N PRO A 367 -9.33 11.44 -33.70
CA PRO A 367 -10.21 10.72 -34.61
C PRO A 367 -9.74 10.71 -36.07
N SER A 368 -8.85 11.64 -36.44
CA SER A 368 -8.22 11.70 -37.76
C SER A 368 -6.99 10.80 -37.90
N HIS A 369 -6.59 10.08 -36.83
CA HIS A 369 -5.52 9.09 -36.91
C HIS A 369 -5.88 7.98 -37.94
N PRO A 370 -4.95 7.56 -38.83
CA PRO A 370 -5.24 6.63 -39.92
C PRO A 370 -5.66 5.23 -39.45
N GLU A 371 -5.21 4.83 -38.26
CA GLU A 371 -5.62 3.61 -37.56
C GLU A 371 -6.08 4.01 -36.16
N PRO A 372 -7.30 4.55 -35.99
CA PRO A 372 -7.78 4.87 -34.67
C PRO A 372 -7.83 3.54 -33.88
N PRO A 373 -7.35 3.51 -32.63
CA PRO A 373 -7.58 2.34 -31.78
C PRO A 373 -9.09 2.02 -31.82
N GLU A 374 -9.45 0.73 -31.81
CA GLU A 374 -10.85 0.28 -31.74
C GLU A 374 -11.47 0.67 -30.38
N ILE A 375 -11.60 1.97 -30.14
CA ILE A 375 -12.31 2.55 -29.01
C ILE A 375 -13.76 2.61 -29.45
N GLU A 376 -14.64 1.95 -28.67
CA GLU A 376 -16.07 1.89 -28.96
C GLU A 376 -16.62 3.31 -29.19
N ALA A 377 -17.09 3.57 -30.41
CA ALA A 377 -17.37 4.92 -30.94
C ALA A 377 -18.54 5.69 -30.28
N GLU A 378 -19.05 5.23 -29.13
CA GLU A 378 -20.21 5.80 -28.44
C GLU A 378 -19.85 6.71 -27.24
N GLN A 379 -18.57 7.00 -26.97
CA GLN A 379 -18.12 7.76 -25.77
C GLN A 379 -17.50 9.16 -26.03
N HIS A 380 -17.69 9.77 -27.21
CA HIS A 380 -16.77 10.81 -27.72
C HIS A 380 -16.90 12.28 -27.25
N THR A 381 -17.98 12.74 -26.61
CA THR A 381 -18.10 14.17 -26.23
C THR A 381 -17.21 14.66 -25.06
N PRO A 382 -16.98 13.91 -23.97
CA PRO A 382 -16.06 14.33 -22.88
C PRO A 382 -14.59 14.42 -23.24
N GLU A 383 -14.14 13.68 -24.25
CA GLU A 383 -12.72 13.53 -24.58
C GLU A 383 -12.14 14.85 -25.09
N ARG A 384 -12.96 15.65 -25.79
CA ARG A 384 -12.52 16.88 -26.44
C ARG A 384 -12.05 17.97 -25.48
N ASP A 385 -12.80 18.21 -24.39
CA ASP A 385 -12.40 19.17 -23.35
C ASP A 385 -11.03 18.80 -22.76
N ARG A 386 -10.79 17.49 -22.59
CA ARG A 386 -9.53 16.97 -22.04
C ARG A 386 -8.39 17.07 -23.02
N TRP A 387 -8.64 16.80 -24.30
CA TRP A 387 -7.62 16.98 -25.33
C TRP A 387 -7.20 18.44 -25.41
N GLN A 388 -8.15 19.37 -25.36
CA GLN A 388 -7.82 20.80 -25.29
C GLN A 388 -7.01 21.14 -24.04
N GLU A 389 -7.36 20.58 -22.87
CA GLU A 389 -6.61 20.80 -21.63
C GLU A 389 -5.18 20.25 -21.71
N ARG A 390 -5.01 19.01 -22.17
CA ARG A 390 -3.68 18.40 -22.36
C ARG A 390 -2.86 19.16 -23.40
N GLN A 391 -3.48 19.57 -24.51
CA GLN A 391 -2.82 20.39 -25.53
C GLN A 391 -2.37 21.75 -24.98
N ARG A 392 -3.18 22.38 -24.12
CA ARG A 392 -2.78 23.62 -23.42
C ARG A 392 -1.60 23.38 -22.46
N ASN A 393 -1.53 22.21 -21.84
CA ASN A 393 -0.38 21.85 -21.01
C ASN A 393 0.89 21.71 -21.88
N VAL A 394 0.81 21.03 -23.02
CA VAL A 394 1.93 20.94 -23.97
C VAL A 394 2.36 22.32 -24.44
N GLN A 395 1.41 23.17 -24.83
CA GLN A 395 1.69 24.56 -25.20
C GLN A 395 2.48 25.29 -24.08
N ALA A 396 2.02 25.17 -22.83
CA ALA A 396 2.70 25.79 -21.69
C ALA A 396 4.10 25.23 -21.47
N TRP A 397 4.30 23.91 -21.64
CA TRP A 397 5.62 23.28 -21.55
C TRP A 397 6.57 23.79 -22.62
N CYS A 398 6.13 23.91 -23.87
CA CYS A 398 6.96 24.47 -24.96
C CYS A 398 7.44 25.89 -24.63
N GLY A 399 6.57 26.73 -24.06
CA GLY A 399 6.97 28.07 -23.59
C GLY A 399 8.03 28.02 -22.49
N LEU A 400 7.89 27.10 -21.54
CA LEU A 400 8.87 26.90 -20.46
C LEU A 400 10.21 26.32 -20.95
N LEU A 401 10.20 25.45 -21.96
CA LEU A 401 11.43 24.90 -22.55
C LEU A 401 12.36 26.02 -23.03
N THR A 402 11.80 27.07 -23.64
CA THR A 402 12.57 28.25 -24.06
C THR A 402 13.27 28.91 -22.86
N LEU A 403 12.51 29.20 -21.79
CA LEU A 403 13.07 29.84 -20.58
C LEU A 403 14.14 28.98 -19.90
N HIS A 404 13.91 27.67 -19.82
CA HIS A 404 14.87 26.73 -19.25
C HIS A 404 16.14 26.62 -20.12
N ALA A 405 16.01 26.62 -21.44
CA ALA A 405 17.15 26.59 -22.36
C ALA A 405 18.00 27.87 -22.23
N GLU A 406 17.39 29.06 -22.15
CA GLU A 406 18.10 30.32 -21.91
C GLU A 406 18.87 30.27 -20.58
N GLN A 407 18.21 29.78 -19.53
CA GLN A 407 18.81 29.67 -18.21
C GLN A 407 20.00 28.70 -18.22
N GLN A 408 19.87 27.52 -18.82
CA GLN A 408 20.96 26.53 -18.89
C GLN A 408 22.12 27.03 -19.74
N LEU A 409 21.84 27.64 -20.89
CA LEU A 409 22.87 28.18 -21.77
C LEU A 409 23.67 29.29 -21.09
N SER A 410 23.01 30.18 -20.33
CA SER A 410 23.69 31.22 -19.55
C SER A 410 24.66 30.66 -18.49
N GLN A 411 24.42 29.45 -17.99
CA GLN A 411 25.29 28.75 -17.04
C GLN A 411 26.45 28.02 -17.74
N LEU A 412 26.21 27.50 -18.94
CA LEU A 412 27.22 26.77 -19.73
C LEU A 412 28.23 27.70 -20.41
N GLU A 413 27.78 28.87 -20.89
CA GLU A 413 28.62 29.83 -21.62
C GLU A 413 29.95 30.18 -20.91
N PRO A 414 30.00 30.57 -19.61
CA PRO A 414 31.26 30.89 -18.95
C PRO A 414 32.19 29.67 -18.82
N LEU A 415 31.63 28.47 -18.64
CA LEU A 415 32.40 27.24 -18.56
C LEU A 415 33.04 26.92 -19.91
N LEU A 416 32.27 27.05 -20.99
CA LEU A 416 32.75 26.84 -22.36
C LEU A 416 33.82 27.86 -22.78
N GLN A 417 33.69 29.13 -22.37
CA GLN A 417 34.68 30.17 -22.64
C GLN A 417 36.00 29.97 -21.88
N SER A 418 35.94 29.35 -20.69
CA SER A 418 37.12 29.09 -19.87
C SER A 418 37.92 27.87 -20.32
N ALA A 419 37.30 26.98 -21.09
CA ALA A 419 37.88 25.71 -21.45
C ALA A 419 38.87 25.86 -22.65
N PRO A 420 40.05 25.22 -22.61
CA PRO A 420 41.04 25.34 -23.68
C PRO A 420 40.46 24.84 -25.01
N PRO A 421 40.85 25.47 -26.15
CA PRO A 421 40.44 24.99 -27.47
C PRO A 421 40.93 23.55 -27.66
N PRO A 422 40.12 22.68 -28.28
CA PRO A 422 40.51 21.29 -28.48
C PRO A 422 41.81 21.26 -29.30
N PRO A 423 42.81 20.45 -28.91
CA PRO A 423 44.03 20.33 -29.70
C PRO A 423 43.66 19.88 -31.12
N PRO A 424 44.32 20.39 -32.17
CA PRO A 424 44.09 19.93 -33.54
C PRO A 424 44.70 18.53 -33.71
N THR A 425 43.98 17.50 -33.26
CA THR A 425 44.42 16.10 -33.38
C THR A 425 44.11 15.56 -34.78
N PRO A 426 45.10 15.00 -35.51
CA PRO A 426 44.87 14.36 -36.78
C PRO A 426 44.03 13.07 -36.58
N PRO A 427 43.09 12.76 -37.49
CA PRO A 427 42.07 11.72 -37.33
C PRO A 427 42.58 10.25 -37.37
N SER A 428 43.87 10.01 -37.12
CA SER A 428 44.51 8.71 -37.37
C SER A 428 44.67 7.82 -36.14
N ASP A 429 44.64 8.38 -34.93
CA ASP A 429 44.84 7.64 -33.69
C ASP A 429 43.65 7.89 -32.76
N GLN A 430 42.73 6.92 -32.70
CA GLN A 430 41.64 6.88 -31.70
C GLN A 430 42.21 6.48 -30.33
N GLU A 431 43.16 7.27 -29.81
CA GLU A 431 43.50 7.19 -28.39
C GLU A 431 42.29 7.64 -27.59
N GLU A 432 41.98 6.90 -26.51
CA GLU A 432 40.87 7.19 -25.59
C GLU A 432 40.92 8.67 -25.20
N LEU A 433 39.91 9.44 -25.63
CA LEU A 433 39.74 10.84 -25.21
C LEU A 433 39.77 10.87 -23.68
N SER A 434 40.55 11.78 -23.13
CA SER A 434 40.60 11.95 -21.67
C SER A 434 39.20 12.22 -21.12
N GLU A 435 38.93 11.79 -19.88
CA GLU A 435 37.63 12.04 -19.21
C GLU A 435 37.25 13.53 -19.24
N GLU A 436 38.24 14.42 -19.19
CA GLU A 436 38.07 15.88 -19.29
C GLU A 436 37.63 16.33 -20.69
N GLU A 437 38.19 15.75 -21.75
CA GLU A 437 37.76 16.04 -23.13
C GLU A 437 36.36 15.49 -23.41
N GLN A 438 36.01 14.33 -22.86
CA GLN A 438 34.67 13.76 -22.96
C GLN A 438 33.64 14.64 -22.25
N ALA A 439 33.93 15.10 -21.03
CA ALA A 439 33.08 16.04 -20.31
C ALA A 439 32.92 17.37 -21.06
N GLN A 440 34.00 17.92 -21.62
CA GLN A 440 33.95 19.15 -22.42
C GLN A 440 33.14 18.97 -23.71
N ALA A 441 33.27 17.83 -24.39
CA ALA A 441 32.48 17.50 -25.58
C ALA A 441 30.99 17.38 -25.23
N HIS A 442 30.66 16.71 -24.12
CA HIS A 442 29.30 16.59 -23.61
C HIS A 442 28.69 17.97 -23.30
N MET A 443 29.45 18.87 -22.66
CA MET A 443 28.99 20.24 -22.37
C MET A 443 28.74 21.06 -23.63
N ARG A 444 29.56 20.90 -24.68
CA ARG A 444 29.34 21.56 -25.98
C ARG A 444 28.08 21.04 -26.66
N GLN A 445 27.90 19.72 -26.69
CA GLN A 445 26.68 19.10 -27.23
C GLN A 445 25.43 19.57 -26.49
N LEU A 446 25.49 19.66 -25.16
CA LEU A 446 24.39 20.19 -24.36
C LEU A 446 24.08 21.65 -24.71
N ALA A 447 25.10 22.50 -24.87
CA ALA A 447 24.89 23.89 -25.27
C ALA A 447 24.29 24.02 -26.67
N GLU A 448 24.77 23.23 -27.63
CA GLU A 448 24.20 23.15 -28.99
C GLU A 448 22.73 22.70 -28.95
N ALA A 449 22.39 21.73 -28.11
CA ALA A 449 21.00 21.29 -27.90
C ALA A 449 20.12 22.40 -27.30
N MET A 450 20.64 23.18 -26.35
CA MET A 450 19.91 24.33 -25.78
C MET A 450 19.71 25.44 -26.82
N GLU A 451 20.70 25.72 -27.68
CA GLU A 451 20.55 26.67 -28.78
C GLU A 451 19.45 26.22 -29.75
N LEU A 452 19.43 24.93 -30.09
CA LEU A 452 18.37 24.37 -30.92
C LEU A 452 16.99 24.47 -30.25
N ALA A 453 16.91 24.23 -28.94
CA ALA A 453 15.69 24.39 -28.17
C ALA A 453 15.16 25.83 -28.21
N LEU A 454 16.03 26.85 -28.17
CA LEU A 454 15.64 28.26 -28.29
C LEU A 454 15.06 28.60 -29.67
N GLU A 455 15.48 27.88 -30.72
CA GLU A 455 14.95 28.05 -32.07
C GLU A 455 13.61 27.32 -32.26
N LEU A 456 13.53 26.06 -31.79
CA LEU A 456 12.40 25.17 -32.09
C LEU A 456 11.26 25.25 -31.08
N ALA A 457 11.53 25.48 -29.79
CA ALA A 457 10.48 25.48 -28.76
C ALA A 457 9.40 26.57 -28.97
N PRO A 458 9.72 27.80 -29.42
CA PRO A 458 8.69 28.79 -29.76
C PRO A 458 7.80 28.38 -30.95
N GLN A 459 8.37 27.64 -31.92
CA GLN A 459 7.61 27.10 -33.05
C GLN A 459 6.66 26.00 -32.58
N ALA A 460 7.14 25.12 -31.69
CA ALA A 460 6.32 24.08 -31.07
C ALA A 460 5.20 24.69 -30.20
N GLU A 461 5.47 25.78 -29.48
CA GLU A 461 4.44 26.50 -28.72
C GLU A 461 3.36 27.09 -29.64
N GLU A 462 3.76 27.73 -30.75
CA GLU A 462 2.82 28.29 -31.73
C GLU A 462 1.97 27.19 -32.38
N ALA A 463 2.56 26.09 -32.81
CA ALA A 463 1.84 24.94 -33.37
C ALA A 463 0.88 24.32 -32.34
N ALA A 464 1.31 24.17 -31.08
CA ALA A 464 0.46 23.66 -30.01
C ALA A 464 -0.72 24.59 -29.72
N ARG A 465 -0.52 25.91 -29.75
CA ARG A 465 -1.59 26.90 -29.62
C ARG A 465 -2.61 26.77 -30.75
N GLU A 466 -2.15 26.63 -31.99
CA GLU A 466 -3.04 26.43 -33.14
C GLU A 466 -3.82 25.10 -33.03
N ALA A 467 -3.18 24.02 -32.57
CA ALA A 467 -3.86 22.77 -32.27
C ALA A 467 -5.01 22.96 -31.25
N VAL A 468 -4.80 23.74 -30.18
CA VAL A 468 -5.87 24.08 -29.22
C VAL A 468 -7.04 24.80 -29.91
N GLU A 469 -6.76 25.75 -30.82
CA GLU A 469 -7.78 26.50 -31.55
C GLU A 469 -8.58 25.60 -32.52
N PHE A 470 -7.91 24.68 -33.22
CA PHE A 470 -8.55 23.69 -34.09
C PHE A 470 -9.38 22.67 -33.29
N LEU A 471 -8.87 22.20 -32.16
CA LEU A 471 -9.62 21.37 -31.23
C LEU A 471 -10.84 22.12 -30.66
N ALA A 472 -10.78 23.43 -30.46
CA ALA A 472 -11.94 24.22 -30.05
C ALA A 472 -12.97 24.43 -31.17
N SER A 473 -12.54 24.36 -32.44
CA SER A 473 -13.35 24.65 -33.63
C SER A 473 -13.88 23.41 -34.36
N GLU A 474 -13.75 22.22 -33.78
CA GLU A 474 -14.20 20.96 -34.42
C GLU A 474 -13.45 20.60 -35.71
N GLN A 475 -12.18 21.00 -35.80
CA GLN A 475 -11.30 20.75 -36.95
C GLN A 475 -10.24 19.69 -36.59
N ASP A 476 -10.67 18.43 -36.44
CA ASP A 476 -9.81 17.35 -35.90
C ASP A 476 -8.60 17.03 -36.80
N GLU A 477 -8.76 17.11 -38.13
CA GLU A 477 -7.68 16.90 -39.11
C GLU A 477 -6.62 18.01 -39.04
N ASP A 478 -7.04 19.27 -38.92
CA ASP A 478 -6.13 20.40 -38.78
C ASP A 478 -5.41 20.35 -37.43
N ALA A 479 -6.11 19.97 -36.35
CA ALA A 479 -5.53 19.73 -35.04
C ALA A 479 -4.48 18.61 -35.09
N PHE A 480 -4.79 17.48 -35.74
CA PHE A 480 -3.89 16.35 -35.89
C PHE A 480 -2.57 16.75 -36.56
N ASN A 481 -2.65 17.50 -37.67
CA ASN A 481 -1.46 17.95 -38.39
C ASN A 481 -0.58 18.86 -37.53
N ARG A 482 -1.18 19.75 -36.74
CA ARG A 482 -0.43 20.61 -35.82
C ARG A 482 0.17 19.85 -34.65
N GLN A 483 -0.54 18.87 -34.09
CA GLN A 483 -0.01 17.96 -33.05
C GLN A 483 1.22 17.18 -33.56
N GLN A 484 1.16 16.69 -34.79
CA GLN A 484 2.29 15.99 -35.42
C GLN A 484 3.50 16.91 -35.57
N GLU A 485 3.28 18.15 -36.01
CA GLU A 485 4.34 19.16 -36.10
C GLU A 485 4.96 19.47 -34.73
N VAL A 486 4.15 19.57 -33.66
CA VAL A 486 4.67 19.74 -32.29
C VAL A 486 5.55 18.55 -31.90
N LEU A 487 5.08 17.32 -32.12
CA LEU A 487 5.83 16.11 -31.80
C LEU A 487 7.17 16.06 -32.56
N ASP A 488 7.17 16.34 -33.86
CA ASP A 488 8.36 16.34 -34.70
C ASP A 488 9.39 17.40 -34.22
N LEU A 489 8.92 18.58 -33.79
CA LEU A 489 9.79 19.63 -33.25
C LEU A 489 10.38 19.24 -31.90
N LEU A 490 9.58 18.69 -30.99
CA LEU A 490 10.06 18.22 -29.68
C LEU A 490 11.05 17.06 -29.83
N GLN A 491 10.81 16.12 -30.75
CA GLN A 491 11.74 15.03 -31.06
C GLN A 491 13.07 15.54 -31.61
N GLN A 492 13.07 16.57 -32.47
CA GLN A 492 14.32 17.19 -32.94
C GLN A 492 15.14 17.81 -31.81
N ILE A 493 14.48 18.45 -30.83
CA ILE A 493 15.16 18.95 -29.62
C ILE A 493 15.73 17.77 -28.81
N ALA A 494 14.95 16.70 -28.64
CA ALA A 494 15.37 15.53 -27.86
C ALA A 494 16.55 14.79 -28.51
N ASP A 495 16.56 14.63 -29.83
CA ASP A 495 17.63 13.96 -30.58
C ASP A 495 18.96 14.73 -30.53
N ALA A 496 18.91 16.04 -30.34
CA ALA A 496 20.09 16.88 -30.15
C ALA A 496 20.70 16.77 -28.75
N MET A 497 19.94 16.30 -27.76
CA MET A 497 20.43 16.16 -26.39
C MET A 497 21.53 15.10 -26.33
N PRO A 498 22.60 15.33 -25.54
CA PRO A 498 23.64 14.34 -25.37
C PRO A 498 23.06 13.08 -24.75
N LYS A 499 23.35 11.92 -25.34
CA LYS A 499 22.96 10.63 -24.78
C LYS A 499 23.86 10.37 -23.58
N ASP A 500 23.25 10.23 -22.40
CA ASP A 500 23.99 9.86 -21.20
C ASP A 500 24.64 8.48 -21.45
N PRO A 501 25.98 8.37 -21.43
CA PRO A 501 26.67 7.12 -21.70
C PRO A 501 26.30 6.00 -20.73
N ASN A 502 25.80 6.33 -19.53
CA ASN A 502 25.32 5.33 -18.57
C ASN A 502 23.87 4.87 -18.83
N SER A 503 23.07 5.64 -19.58
CA SER A 503 21.67 5.29 -19.83
C SER A 503 21.50 4.22 -20.92
N GLN A 504 22.53 3.97 -21.73
CA GLN A 504 22.47 2.97 -22.81
C GLN A 504 22.43 1.51 -22.32
N GLU A 505 22.78 1.21 -21.07
CA GLU A 505 22.66 -0.15 -20.53
C GLU A 505 21.31 -0.44 -19.83
N GLN A 506 20.47 0.57 -19.59
CA GLN A 506 19.18 0.38 -18.89
C GLN A 506 17.94 0.54 -19.79
N GLY A 507 18.03 1.26 -20.91
CA GLY A 507 16.87 1.59 -21.75
C GLY A 507 16.31 0.47 -22.63
N ASP A 508 17.14 -0.47 -23.12
CA ASP A 508 16.69 -1.49 -24.08
C ASP A 508 15.94 -2.68 -23.43
N GLN A 509 15.82 -2.73 -22.09
CA GLN A 509 15.11 -3.79 -21.37
C GLN A 509 13.78 -3.37 -20.74
N GLN A 510 13.42 -2.09 -20.69
CA GLN A 510 12.16 -1.66 -20.04
C GLN A 510 11.00 -1.39 -21.00
N ASP A 511 11.24 -1.11 -22.28
CA ASP A 511 10.17 -0.82 -23.25
C ASP A 511 9.62 -2.06 -23.98
N SER A 512 10.08 -3.27 -23.67
CA SER A 512 9.61 -4.51 -24.33
C SER A 512 8.69 -5.41 -23.49
N ASP A 513 8.47 -5.12 -22.19
CA ASP A 513 7.68 -5.99 -21.30
C ASP A 513 6.35 -5.36 -20.80
N GLN A 514 5.91 -4.23 -21.36
CA GLN A 514 4.56 -3.68 -21.14
C GLN A 514 3.54 -4.06 -22.24
N GLU A 515 3.70 -5.23 -22.87
CA GLU A 515 2.56 -5.88 -23.51
C GLU A 515 1.61 -6.43 -22.43
N GLN A 516 0.37 -5.93 -22.43
CA GLN A 516 -0.71 -6.35 -21.55
C GLN A 516 -0.86 -7.89 -21.52
N PRO A 517 -1.01 -8.52 -20.34
CA PRO A 517 -1.40 -9.93 -20.29
C PRO A 517 -2.89 -10.04 -20.67
N GLN A 518 -3.18 -10.29 -21.94
CA GLN A 518 -4.46 -10.83 -22.34
C GLN A 518 -4.56 -12.29 -21.90
N ASP A 519 -5.66 -12.58 -21.21
CA ASP A 519 -6.14 -13.88 -20.74
C ASP A 519 -5.63 -15.10 -21.54
N GLN A 520 -4.75 -15.89 -20.91
CA GLN A 520 -4.57 -17.29 -21.28
C GLN A 520 -4.98 -18.20 -20.12
N GLU A 521 -5.95 -19.04 -20.44
CA GLU A 521 -6.57 -20.07 -19.63
C GLU A 521 -5.55 -21.02 -19.00
N GLN A 522 -5.74 -21.31 -17.71
CA GLN A 522 -5.05 -22.36 -16.98
C GLN A 522 -5.53 -23.74 -17.45
N GLU A 523 -4.72 -24.44 -18.25
CA GLU A 523 -4.64 -25.91 -18.21
C GLU A 523 -3.48 -26.30 -17.30
N GLN A 524 -3.79 -26.78 -16.09
CA GLN A 524 -2.84 -27.46 -15.22
C GLN A 524 -2.85 -28.96 -15.56
N ASP A 525 -1.70 -29.49 -16.00
CA ASP A 525 -1.29 -30.83 -15.61
C ASP A 525 0.22 -31.08 -15.81
N GLN A 526 0.84 -31.54 -14.72
CA GLN A 526 1.95 -32.50 -14.59
C GLN A 526 3.44 -32.13 -14.74
N GLU A 527 4.11 -32.40 -13.61
CA GLU A 527 5.44 -33.01 -13.41
C GLU A 527 6.72 -32.19 -13.70
N GLN A 528 7.49 -31.89 -12.65
CA GLN A 528 8.70 -32.68 -12.33
C GLN A 528 9.41 -32.23 -11.04
N ASP A 529 9.71 -33.23 -10.21
CA ASP A 529 10.75 -33.25 -9.19
C ASP A 529 12.13 -32.87 -9.78
N SER A 530 12.91 -32.05 -9.07
CA SER A 530 14.29 -32.41 -8.72
C SER A 530 14.90 -31.50 -7.66
N GLU A 531 15.37 -32.15 -6.61
CA GLU A 531 16.27 -31.69 -5.57
C GLU A 531 17.56 -31.06 -6.13
N GLN A 532 18.06 -30.00 -5.50
CA GLN A 532 19.47 -29.93 -5.08
C GLN A 532 19.74 -28.78 -4.10
N ASP A 533 19.93 -29.17 -2.85
CA ASP A 533 20.58 -28.42 -1.79
C ASP A 533 22.05 -28.11 -2.14
N GLN A 534 22.45 -26.84 -2.00
CA GLN A 534 23.83 -26.49 -1.65
C GLN A 534 23.84 -25.40 -0.57
N PRO A 535 24.54 -25.59 0.56
CA PRO A 535 24.72 -24.55 1.56
C PRO A 535 25.87 -23.60 1.17
N PRO A 536 25.80 -22.30 1.54
CA PRO A 536 26.91 -21.38 1.34
C PRO A 536 28.08 -21.68 2.30
N PRO A 537 29.33 -21.37 1.89
CA PRO A 537 30.51 -21.64 2.69
C PRO A 537 30.64 -20.69 3.91
N PRO A 538 31.35 -21.11 4.97
CA PRO A 538 31.45 -20.34 6.21
C PRO A 538 32.43 -19.17 6.05
N GLN A 539 31.99 -17.97 6.43
CA GLN A 539 32.88 -16.81 6.58
C GLN A 539 33.74 -16.97 7.84
N GLU A 540 35.06 -17.01 7.62
CA GLU A 540 36.08 -16.99 8.66
C GLU A 540 36.19 -15.60 9.29
N ASN A 541 36.08 -15.55 10.62
CA ASN A 541 36.56 -14.45 11.45
C ASN A 541 38.09 -14.51 11.54
N PRO A 542 38.81 -13.38 11.42
CA PRO A 542 40.11 -13.23 12.04
C PRO A 542 40.01 -12.34 13.27
N GLU A 543 40.26 -12.93 14.43
CA GLU A 543 40.68 -12.21 15.63
C GLU A 543 42.15 -11.77 15.50
N SER A 544 42.38 -10.52 15.90
CA SER A 544 43.45 -10.05 16.78
C SER A 544 44.79 -9.49 16.23
N GLU A 545 45.15 -8.39 16.89
CA GLU A 545 46.47 -7.77 17.11
C GLU A 545 47.10 -6.86 16.01
N GLN A 546 47.08 -5.55 16.26
CA GLN A 546 48.29 -4.83 16.69
C GLN A 546 48.02 -3.36 17.07
N ASP A 547 48.42 -3.03 18.31
CA ASP A 547 48.62 -1.67 18.82
C ASP A 547 49.64 -0.90 17.96
N SER A 548 49.25 0.28 17.49
CA SER A 548 50.18 1.35 17.11
C SER A 548 49.53 2.71 17.35
N PRO A 549 50.24 3.69 17.94
CA PRO A 549 49.69 5.01 18.24
C PRO A 549 49.53 5.83 16.95
N PRO A 550 48.43 6.59 16.78
CA PRO A 550 48.21 7.36 15.57
C PRO A 550 49.16 8.56 15.51
N GLU A 551 49.85 8.66 14.37
CA GLU A 551 50.54 9.87 13.92
C GLU A 551 49.55 11.02 13.78
N GLN A 552 49.94 12.17 14.30
CA GLN A 552 49.18 13.42 14.31
C GLN A 552 49.02 13.94 12.89
N GLN A 553 47.82 13.81 12.33
CA GLN A 553 47.37 14.65 11.22
C GLN A 553 47.03 16.05 11.76
N PRO A 554 47.28 17.12 10.99
CA PRO A 554 46.98 18.48 11.42
C PRO A 554 45.46 18.67 11.55
N GLU A 555 45.04 19.20 12.70
CA GLU A 555 43.67 19.63 12.98
C GLU A 555 43.20 20.62 11.90
N GLU A 556 42.39 20.13 10.95
CA GLU A 556 41.54 21.00 10.16
C GLU A 556 40.52 21.65 11.10
N SER A 557 40.64 22.97 11.22
CA SER A 557 39.75 23.77 12.05
C SER A 557 38.31 23.56 11.59
N PRO A 558 37.35 23.22 12.47
CA PRO A 558 35.96 23.07 12.09
C PRO A 558 35.50 24.40 11.50
N GLN A 559 35.25 24.40 10.18
CA GLN A 559 34.62 25.51 9.50
C GLN A 559 33.31 25.77 10.21
N GLN A 560 33.25 26.91 10.90
CA GLN A 560 32.09 27.35 11.64
C GLN A 560 30.95 27.53 10.64
N GLN A 561 30.06 26.55 10.56
CA GLN A 561 28.81 26.71 9.85
C GLN A 561 28.11 27.96 10.40
N PRO A 562 27.57 28.83 9.53
CA PRO A 562 26.92 30.04 9.97
C PRO A 562 25.81 29.70 10.98
N PRO A 563 25.66 30.46 12.07
CA PRO A 563 24.66 30.17 13.09
C PRO A 563 23.27 30.20 12.45
N MET A 564 22.59 29.05 12.49
CA MET A 564 21.22 28.85 12.02
C MET A 564 20.31 29.96 12.57
N SER A 565 19.45 30.54 11.73
CA SER A 565 18.63 31.68 12.16
C SER A 565 17.69 31.27 13.29
N ARG A 566 17.37 32.20 14.19
CA ARG A 566 16.50 31.92 15.35
C ARG A 566 15.12 31.42 14.93
N GLU A 567 14.63 31.86 13.77
CA GLU A 567 13.34 31.45 13.19
C GLU A 567 13.42 30.04 12.60
N GLN A 568 14.49 29.71 11.87
CA GLN A 568 14.73 28.36 11.37
C GLN A 568 14.84 27.36 12.53
N ALA A 569 15.56 27.72 13.60
CA ALA A 569 15.65 26.90 14.80
C ALA A 569 14.29 26.70 15.49
N GLN A 570 13.41 27.71 15.46
CA GLN A 570 12.04 27.59 16.01
C GLN A 570 11.15 26.69 15.16
N GLN A 571 11.21 26.80 13.83
CA GLN A 571 10.45 25.92 12.92
C GLN A 571 10.91 24.47 13.03
N LEU A 572 12.23 24.23 13.13
CA LEU A 572 12.78 22.89 13.34
C LEU A 572 12.30 22.28 14.67
N LEU A 573 12.28 23.09 15.74
CA LEU A 573 11.73 22.68 17.03
C LEU A 573 10.21 22.43 16.98
N GLN A 574 9.47 23.18 16.17
CA GLN A 574 8.04 22.97 16.01
C GLN A 574 7.74 21.67 15.26
N ARG A 575 8.40 21.43 14.13
CA ARG A 575 8.29 20.15 13.39
C ARG A 575 8.71 18.96 14.24
N ALA A 576 9.77 19.10 15.05
CA ALA A 576 10.18 18.04 15.97
C ALA A 576 9.11 17.74 17.02
N ARG A 577 8.38 18.75 17.50
CA ARG A 577 7.26 18.56 18.45
C ARG A 577 6.04 17.94 17.80
N GLU A 578 5.72 18.32 16.56
CA GLU A 578 4.63 17.73 15.79
C GLU A 578 4.89 16.24 15.54
N ARG A 579 6.08 15.87 15.05
CA ARG A 579 6.50 14.46 14.93
C ARG A 579 6.47 13.70 16.26
N GLU A 580 6.88 14.34 17.36
CA GLU A 580 6.80 13.74 18.70
C GLU A 580 5.35 13.54 19.16
N GLN A 581 4.44 14.46 18.81
CA GLN A 581 3.01 14.35 19.09
C GLN A 581 2.37 13.24 18.26
N GLU A 582 2.62 13.20 16.96
CA GLU A 582 2.19 12.12 16.05
C GLU A 582 2.68 10.77 16.54
N TYR A 583 3.97 10.66 16.91
CA TYR A 583 4.51 9.44 17.49
C TYR A 583 3.81 9.07 18.81
N LYS A 584 3.51 10.04 19.68
CA LYS A 584 2.77 9.79 20.93
C LYS A 584 1.32 9.40 20.67
N GLU A 585 0.67 9.96 19.66
CA GLU A 585 -0.70 9.62 19.26
C GLU A 585 -0.73 8.22 18.66
N HIS A 586 0.18 7.91 17.75
CA HIS A 586 0.37 6.57 17.21
C HIS A 586 0.68 5.55 18.32
N GLN A 587 1.52 5.90 19.30
CA GLN A 587 1.77 5.03 20.47
C GLN A 587 0.54 4.89 21.37
N LYS A 588 -0.29 5.93 21.53
CA LYS A 588 -1.56 5.85 22.26
C LYS A 588 -2.59 5.02 21.49
N GLU A 589 -2.64 5.12 20.17
CA GLU A 589 -3.46 4.33 19.26
C GLU A 589 -3.04 2.86 19.36
N LYS A 590 -1.75 2.56 19.20
CA LYS A 590 -1.17 1.23 19.38
C LYS A 590 -1.45 0.71 20.79
N ALA A 591 -1.31 1.53 21.83
CA ALA A 591 -1.65 1.15 23.20
C ALA A 591 -3.15 0.95 23.40
N ARG A 592 -4.04 1.70 22.72
CA ARG A 592 -5.49 1.52 22.76
C ARG A 592 -5.90 0.24 22.05
N ILE A 593 -5.37 -0.02 20.86
CA ILE A 593 -5.56 -1.26 20.11
C ILE A 593 -5.04 -2.42 20.95
N GLN A 594 -3.84 -2.30 21.52
CA GLN A 594 -3.27 -3.33 22.38
C GLN A 594 -4.08 -3.52 23.67
N GLN A 595 -4.56 -2.45 24.31
CA GLN A 595 -5.41 -2.50 25.50
C GLN A 595 -6.79 -3.10 25.18
N TRP A 596 -7.30 -2.87 23.98
CA TRP A 596 -8.55 -3.42 23.48
C TRP A 596 -8.40 -4.91 23.09
N LEU A 597 -7.29 -5.28 22.45
CA LEU A 597 -6.85 -6.66 22.23
C LEU A 597 -6.50 -7.39 23.53
N GLN A 598 -6.25 -6.62 24.60
CA GLN A 598 -6.11 -7.08 25.98
C GLN A 598 -7.43 -7.09 26.76
N GLY A 599 -8.55 -6.76 26.08
CA GLY A 599 -9.94 -6.73 26.52
C GLY A 599 -10.20 -6.18 27.92
N GLN A 600 -11.10 -5.21 28.02
CA GLN A 600 -11.64 -4.87 29.33
C GLN A 600 -12.23 -6.14 29.95
N LYS A 601 -11.69 -6.57 31.10
CA LYS A 601 -12.37 -7.54 31.97
C LYS A 601 -13.78 -7.00 32.22
N VAL A 602 -14.75 -7.50 31.47
CA VAL A 602 -16.15 -7.36 31.82
C VAL A 602 -16.22 -7.95 33.23
N LYS A 603 -16.50 -7.10 34.22
CA LYS A 603 -16.78 -7.59 35.57
C LYS A 603 -17.88 -8.62 35.40
N LYS A 604 -17.59 -9.87 35.76
CA LYS A 604 -18.59 -10.93 35.84
C LYS A 604 -19.59 -10.52 36.91
N ASP A 605 -20.59 -9.74 36.51
CA ASP A 605 -21.84 -9.59 37.23
C ASP A 605 -22.82 -10.63 36.67
N TRP A 606 -22.48 -11.90 36.90
CA TRP A 606 -23.41 -13.03 36.92
C TRP A 606 -22.99 -14.00 38.02
#